data_AF-A0A1J3GLS0-F1
#
_entry.id   AF-A0A1J3GLS0-F1
#
_cell.length_a   1.000
_cell.length_b   1.000
_cell.length_c   1.000
_cell.angle_alpha   90.00
_cell.angle_beta   90.00
_cell.angle_gamma   90.00
#
_symmetry.space_group_name_H-M   'P 1'
#
loop_
_entity.id
_entity.type
_entity.pdbx_description
1 polymer ?
#
loop_
_entity_poly.entity_id
_entity_poly.type
_entity_poly.pdbx_seq_one_letter_code
_entity_poly.pdbx_strand_id
1 'polypeptide(L)'
;FDNRVQIFRLDLTRLLLLFLHLPPANQFFFFFFKFAMKSMHHHRAPLISASSSSSSSSPSHSFISRLLLLLTLLPVSLACLAFILQWRGGGLADPASASVGSSTSVPGGSDLNHEVFPGMETVSSVSPKAHQSSSDCSNLARSSSPSFPYYGDWKFGVDTSLKPKICITTSTSAGLEQILPWMFYHKVLGVSTFFLFVEGKAATPTISKVLESIPGVKVIYRTKELEEKQAKSRIWNETWLSSFFYKPCNYELFVKQSLNMEMAIVMARDAGMDWILHLDTDELIYPAGAREYSLRRLLLDVPPNVDMVIFPNYESSVERDDVNDPFTEVSMFKKNYDHLPKDTYFGMYKEATRNNPNYFLTYGNGKSVARVQDHLRPNGAHRWHNYMKTPNEIKLEEAAVLHYTYAKFSDLTSRRDRCGCKPTKEDVKRCFMLDFDRSAFIIASTATEEEMLSWYREHVVWGDKEVKTKLLRKGILTRIYSPMVVIQALKESGVFSSVVSSASTNLSKKKFLASINKNNSSRSTASETLPSKDNESQSISARHLLETELAIPPLSPPGMEHARFITED
;
A
#
# COMPACT_ATOMS: atom_id res chain seq x y z
N PHE A 1 -59.25 2.30 53.18
CA PHE A 1 -58.94 0.93 53.64
C PHE A 1 -59.05 0.01 52.44
N ASP A 2 -57.91 -0.57 52.09
CA ASP A 2 -57.67 -1.81 51.34
C ASP A 2 -58.29 -2.13 49.96
N ASN A 3 -57.34 -2.35 49.05
CA ASN A 3 -57.17 -3.50 48.15
C ASN A 3 -57.97 -3.63 46.84
N ARG A 4 -57.24 -3.26 45.78
CA ARG A 4 -57.23 -3.87 44.43
C ARG A 4 -56.89 -5.37 44.52
N VAL A 5 -57.35 -6.16 43.52
CA VAL A 5 -56.55 -7.12 42.71
C VAL A 5 -57.45 -7.77 41.64
N GLN A 6 -56.93 -7.81 40.39
CA GLN A 6 -57.26 -8.68 39.22
C GLN A 6 -58.55 -8.38 38.40
N ILE A 7 -58.60 -8.36 37.05
CA ILE A 7 -57.75 -8.87 35.94
C ILE A 7 -57.98 -8.00 34.68
N PHE A 8 -56.90 -7.63 33.97
CA PHE A 8 -56.89 -7.31 32.54
C PHE A 8 -56.40 -8.54 31.77
N ARG A 9 -57.18 -9.06 30.82
CA ARG A 9 -56.68 -9.91 29.72
C ARG A 9 -56.65 -9.05 28.47
N LEU A 10 -55.45 -8.71 28.00
CA LEU A 10 -55.22 -8.12 26.68
C LEU A 10 -54.43 -9.10 25.82
N ASP A 11 -54.96 -9.31 24.62
CA ASP A 11 -54.67 -10.37 23.66
C ASP A 11 -53.27 -10.21 23.02
N LEU A 12 -52.40 -11.19 23.25
CA LEU A 12 -50.99 -11.20 22.82
C LEU A 12 -50.83 -11.25 21.29
N THR A 13 -51.89 -11.61 20.57
CA THR A 13 -51.87 -11.84 19.12
C THR A 13 -51.87 -10.54 18.32
N ARG A 14 -52.48 -9.48 18.85
CA ARG A 14 -52.50 -8.14 18.21
C ARG A 14 -51.20 -7.35 18.44
N LEU A 15 -50.48 -7.62 19.53
CA LEU A 15 -49.18 -6.99 19.76
C LEU A 15 -48.13 -7.53 18.78
N LEU A 16 -48.18 -8.83 18.44
CA LEU A 16 -47.20 -9.48 17.56
C LEU A 16 -47.25 -8.99 16.10
N LEU A 17 -48.42 -8.58 15.61
CA LEU A 17 -48.58 -8.08 14.23
C LEU A 17 -48.02 -6.66 14.04
N LEU A 18 -47.97 -5.85 15.09
CA LEU A 18 -47.31 -4.54 15.10
C LEU A 18 -45.77 -4.64 15.10
N PHE A 19 -45.20 -5.80 15.44
CA PHE A 19 -43.74 -6.03 15.48
C PHE A 19 -43.10 -6.33 14.11
N LEU A 20 -43.89 -6.73 13.11
CA LEU A 20 -43.35 -7.05 11.77
C LEU A 20 -43.10 -5.83 10.89
N HIS A 21 -43.47 -4.62 11.32
CA HIS A 21 -43.35 -3.38 10.54
C HIS A 21 -42.39 -2.34 11.16
N LEU A 22 -41.58 -2.73 12.16
CA LEU A 22 -40.60 -1.84 12.79
C LEU A 22 -39.17 -2.11 12.27
N PRO A 23 -38.35 -1.06 12.00
CA PRO A 23 -37.00 -1.23 11.52
C PRO A 23 -36.07 -1.92 12.56
N PRO A 24 -35.01 -2.65 12.12
CA PRO A 24 -34.27 -3.60 12.95
C PRO A 24 -33.61 -3.03 14.22
N ALA A 25 -33.34 -1.73 14.25
CA ALA A 25 -32.68 -1.06 15.38
C ALA A 25 -33.54 -1.06 16.67
N ASN A 26 -34.86 -1.14 16.56
CA ASN A 26 -35.77 -1.12 17.73
C ASN A 26 -36.09 -2.51 18.29
N GLN A 27 -35.68 -3.61 17.64
CA GLN A 27 -35.85 -4.96 18.17
C GLN A 27 -34.78 -5.31 19.22
N PHE A 28 -33.60 -4.67 19.16
CA PHE A 28 -32.49 -4.90 20.10
C PHE A 28 -32.76 -4.37 21.52
N PHE A 29 -33.48 -3.24 21.64
CA PHE A 29 -33.75 -2.60 22.93
C PHE A 29 -34.66 -3.43 23.86
N PHE A 30 -35.56 -4.23 23.30
CA PHE A 30 -36.48 -5.07 24.08
C PHE A 30 -35.83 -6.36 24.61
N PHE A 31 -34.79 -6.86 23.94
CA PHE A 31 -34.07 -8.07 24.37
C PHE A 31 -33.23 -7.81 25.63
N PHE A 32 -32.63 -6.62 25.74
CA PHE A 32 -31.88 -6.19 26.92
C PHE A 32 -32.79 -6.01 28.15
N PHE A 33 -33.99 -5.46 27.96
CA PHE A 33 -34.95 -5.26 29.04
C PHE A 33 -35.47 -6.59 29.62
N LYS A 34 -35.62 -7.62 28.76
CA LYS A 34 -36.05 -8.96 29.16
C LYS A 34 -34.96 -9.73 29.93
N PHE A 35 -33.68 -9.48 29.65
CA PHE A 35 -32.56 -10.11 30.34
C PHE A 35 -32.34 -9.49 31.74
N ALA A 36 -32.48 -8.17 31.86
CA ALA A 36 -32.35 -7.45 33.13
C ALA A 36 -33.42 -7.85 34.16
N MET A 37 -34.68 -8.06 33.73
CA MET A 37 -35.74 -8.51 34.65
C MET A 37 -35.64 -9.99 35.06
N LYS A 38 -34.94 -10.84 34.30
CA LYS A 38 -34.78 -12.26 34.62
C LYS A 38 -33.71 -12.53 35.69
N SER A 39 -32.76 -11.61 35.86
CA SER A 39 -31.69 -11.71 36.85
C SER A 39 -32.12 -11.35 38.29
N MET A 40 -33.30 -10.75 38.49
CA MET A 40 -33.76 -10.31 39.82
C MET A 40 -34.64 -11.32 40.57
N HIS A 41 -34.92 -12.50 39.99
CA HIS A 41 -35.85 -13.48 40.58
C HIS A 41 -35.21 -14.78 41.13
N HIS A 42 -33.89 -14.87 41.23
CA HIS A 42 -33.23 -16.02 41.85
C HIS A 42 -32.27 -15.61 42.97
N HIS A 43 -32.79 -15.42 44.17
CA HIS A 43 -32.13 -15.81 45.43
C HIS A 43 -33.17 -15.89 46.56
N ARG A 44 -33.49 -17.12 46.99
CA ARG A 44 -34.22 -17.37 48.25
C ARG A 44 -33.72 -18.69 48.85
N ALA A 45 -33.08 -18.61 50.00
CA ALA A 45 -32.79 -19.71 50.93
C ALA A 45 -32.49 -19.12 52.34
N PRO A 46 -32.67 -19.87 53.45
CA PRO A 46 -33.49 -19.43 54.58
C PRO A 46 -32.75 -18.93 55.85
N LEU A 47 -33.53 -18.29 56.73
CA LEU A 47 -33.25 -17.74 58.07
C LEU A 47 -32.93 -18.81 59.14
N ILE A 48 -31.97 -18.54 60.06
CA ILE A 48 -32.05 -18.75 61.54
C ILE A 48 -31.11 -17.76 62.30
N SER A 49 -31.67 -17.14 63.35
CA SER A 49 -31.18 -16.34 64.52
C SER A 49 -29.70 -15.92 64.71
N ALA A 50 -29.45 -14.65 65.07
CA ALA A 50 -29.40 -14.15 66.47
C ALA A 50 -28.79 -12.72 66.60
N SER A 51 -29.41 -11.91 67.46
CA SER A 51 -28.90 -10.80 68.30
C SER A 51 -28.12 -9.59 67.75
N SER A 52 -28.60 -8.43 68.23
CA SER A 52 -27.88 -7.21 68.69
C SER A 52 -27.69 -6.00 67.76
N SER A 53 -28.42 -4.94 68.16
CA SER A 53 -28.03 -3.52 68.33
C SER A 53 -27.78 -2.57 67.16
N SER A 54 -28.56 -1.47 67.25
CA SER A 54 -28.26 -0.04 67.01
C SER A 54 -28.17 0.53 65.58
N SER A 55 -29.23 1.29 65.25
CA SER A 55 -29.28 2.64 64.64
C SER A 55 -28.36 3.01 63.47
N SER A 56 -28.95 3.34 62.31
CA SER A 56 -28.70 4.60 61.59
C SER A 56 -29.58 4.74 60.34
N SER A 57 -30.11 5.94 60.13
CA SER A 57 -30.84 6.39 58.94
C SER A 57 -30.03 6.22 57.65
N SER A 58 -30.57 5.51 56.66
CA SER A 58 -29.82 5.09 55.46
C SER A 58 -29.76 6.16 54.34
N PRO A 59 -28.60 6.42 53.72
CA PRO A 59 -28.43 7.34 52.58
C PRO A 59 -28.74 6.71 51.20
N SER A 60 -29.20 5.46 51.18
CA SER A 60 -29.35 4.62 49.98
C SER A 60 -30.53 4.98 49.06
N HIS A 61 -31.56 5.66 49.57
CA HIS A 61 -32.72 6.07 48.74
C HIS A 61 -32.40 7.23 47.79
N SER A 62 -31.44 8.09 48.13
CA SER A 62 -31.00 9.23 47.29
C SER A 62 -30.23 8.76 46.05
N PHE A 63 -29.37 7.75 46.20
CA PHE A 63 -28.53 7.24 45.13
C PHE A 63 -29.34 6.47 44.07
N ILE A 64 -30.28 5.62 44.52
CA ILE A 64 -31.13 4.84 43.63
C ILE A 64 -32.07 5.75 42.82
N SER A 65 -32.62 6.79 43.45
CA SER A 65 -33.44 7.79 42.75
C SER A 65 -32.66 8.56 41.68
N ARG A 66 -31.43 9.00 41.99
CA ARG A 66 -30.55 9.67 41.02
C ARG A 66 -30.12 8.76 39.87
N LEU A 67 -29.85 7.49 40.15
CA LEU A 67 -29.49 6.50 39.14
C LEU A 67 -30.67 6.20 38.20
N LEU A 68 -31.88 6.04 38.75
CA LEU A 68 -33.10 5.86 37.95
C LEU A 68 -33.43 7.11 37.12
N LEU A 69 -33.21 8.31 37.67
CA LEU A 69 -33.38 9.56 36.94
C LEU A 69 -32.37 9.67 35.77
N LEU A 70 -31.12 9.27 35.99
CA LEU A 70 -30.09 9.25 34.95
C LEU A 70 -30.42 8.21 33.85
N LEU A 71 -30.82 7.01 34.26
CA LEU A 71 -31.19 5.91 33.35
C LEU A 71 -32.47 6.18 32.56
N THR A 72 -33.27 7.17 32.95
CA THR A 72 -34.50 7.58 32.22
C THR A 72 -34.29 8.84 31.40
N LEU A 73 -33.62 9.86 31.94
CA LEU A 73 -33.38 11.11 31.21
C LEU A 73 -32.36 10.94 30.08
N LEU A 74 -31.32 10.13 30.27
CA LEU A 74 -30.27 9.97 29.27
C LEU A 74 -30.80 9.34 27.97
N PRO A 75 -31.54 8.21 27.99
CA PRO A 75 -32.10 7.63 26.76
C PRO A 75 -33.15 8.52 26.11
N VAL A 76 -33.99 9.19 26.90
CA VAL A 76 -35.02 10.11 26.39
C VAL A 76 -34.38 11.32 25.71
N SER A 77 -33.33 11.90 26.30
CA SER A 77 -32.61 13.03 25.70
C SER A 77 -31.93 12.63 24.40
N LEU A 78 -31.31 11.43 24.35
CA LEU A 78 -30.71 10.90 23.12
C LEU A 78 -31.75 10.60 22.05
N ALA A 79 -32.92 10.07 22.42
CA ALA A 79 -34.02 9.83 21.49
C ALA A 79 -34.62 11.13 20.94
N CYS A 80 -34.78 12.16 21.77
CA CYS A 80 -35.22 13.49 21.33
C CYS A 80 -34.18 14.14 20.40
N LEU A 81 -32.88 14.02 20.71
CA LEU A 81 -31.81 14.51 19.84
C LEU A 81 -31.83 13.79 18.48
N ALA A 82 -31.96 12.47 18.47
CA ALA A 82 -32.06 11.68 17.24
C ALA A 82 -33.32 12.04 16.44
N PHE A 83 -34.46 12.26 17.10
CA PHE A 83 -35.70 12.70 16.46
C PHE A 83 -35.54 14.09 15.83
N ILE A 84 -34.91 15.05 16.52
CA ILE A 84 -34.66 16.40 15.96
C ILE A 84 -33.70 16.33 14.77
N LEU A 85 -32.67 15.50 14.84
CA LEU A 85 -31.74 15.28 13.72
C LEU A 85 -32.42 14.59 12.52
N GLN A 86 -33.41 13.74 12.77
CA GLN A 86 -34.18 13.05 11.73
C GLN A 86 -35.39 13.85 11.23
N TRP A 87 -35.82 14.87 11.98
CA TRP A 87 -36.93 15.74 11.63
C TRP A 87 -36.50 16.72 10.52
N ARG A 88 -36.46 16.22 9.28
CA ARG A 88 -36.54 17.04 8.08
C ARG A 88 -38.02 17.36 7.85
N GLY A 89 -38.40 18.60 8.09
CA GLY A 89 -39.77 19.06 7.91
C GLY A 89 -40.28 18.87 6.48
N GLY A 90 -41.47 18.28 6.35
CA GLY A 90 -42.44 18.55 5.28
C GLY A 90 -42.35 17.75 3.98
N GLY A 91 -43.26 16.76 3.84
CA GLY A 91 -43.93 16.42 2.57
C GLY A 91 -43.17 15.54 1.56
N LEU A 92 -43.35 14.21 1.66
CA LEU A 92 -43.06 13.26 0.58
C LEU A 92 -44.32 13.06 -0.27
N ALA A 93 -44.21 13.27 -1.58
CA ALA A 93 -45.07 12.64 -2.58
C ALA A 93 -44.34 11.41 -3.15
N ASP A 94 -45.02 10.27 -3.15
CA ASP A 94 -44.55 8.98 -3.66
C ASP A 94 -44.26 8.99 -5.17
N PRO A 95 -43.14 8.44 -5.66
CA PRO A 95 -42.98 8.06 -7.05
C PRO A 95 -43.15 6.55 -7.21
N ALA A 96 -44.40 6.08 -7.12
CA ALA A 96 -44.82 4.75 -7.56
C ALA A 96 -45.94 4.86 -8.60
N SER A 97 -45.74 5.69 -9.63
CA SER A 97 -46.57 5.70 -10.84
C SER A 97 -45.91 6.51 -11.96
N ALA A 98 -45.21 5.85 -12.87
CA ALA A 98 -45.14 6.21 -14.29
C ALA A 98 -44.11 5.31 -15.01
N SER A 99 -44.60 4.18 -15.52
CA SER A 99 -44.04 3.54 -16.70
C SER A 99 -45.03 3.75 -17.86
N VAL A 100 -44.50 3.65 -19.08
CA VAL A 100 -45.16 3.56 -20.40
C VAL A 100 -45.19 4.87 -21.23
N GLY A 101 -44.50 4.82 -22.38
CA GLY A 101 -44.63 5.81 -23.47
C GLY A 101 -43.54 5.67 -24.55
N SER A 102 -43.92 5.22 -25.75
CA SER A 102 -43.06 4.76 -26.85
C SER A 102 -42.57 5.87 -27.82
N SER A 103 -41.36 5.66 -28.38
CA SER A 103 -40.89 5.95 -29.76
C SER A 103 -40.77 7.36 -30.39
N THR A 104 -39.68 7.48 -31.18
CA THR A 104 -39.42 8.24 -32.44
C THR A 104 -38.72 9.64 -32.46
N SER A 105 -37.47 9.61 -32.94
CA SER A 105 -36.72 10.49 -33.90
C SER A 105 -36.47 12.03 -33.73
N VAL A 106 -35.19 12.38 -33.49
CA VAL A 106 -34.23 13.38 -34.13
C VAL A 106 -34.68 14.86 -34.40
N PRO A 107 -33.80 15.91 -34.37
CA PRO A 107 -32.67 16.28 -33.48
C PRO A 107 -32.73 17.75 -32.94
N GLY A 108 -31.91 18.06 -31.94
CA GLY A 108 -31.46 19.44 -31.65
C GLY A 108 -32.03 20.04 -30.36
N GLY A 109 -31.14 20.51 -29.49
CA GLY A 109 -31.50 21.22 -28.27
C GLY A 109 -30.58 20.84 -27.11
N SER A 110 -29.61 21.72 -26.87
CA SER A 110 -28.79 21.80 -25.66
C SER A 110 -29.65 21.79 -24.39
N ASP A 111 -29.35 20.90 -23.44
CA ASP A 111 -29.43 21.23 -22.01
C ASP A 111 -28.70 20.20 -21.13
N LEU A 112 -27.92 20.74 -20.20
CA LEU A 112 -27.12 20.08 -19.18
C LEU A 112 -28.01 19.64 -18.02
N ASN A 113 -27.91 18.39 -17.59
CA ASN A 113 -28.23 18.00 -16.21
C ASN A 113 -27.32 16.85 -15.76
N HIS A 114 -26.35 17.21 -14.91
CA HIS A 114 -25.50 16.29 -14.17
C HIS A 114 -26.27 15.91 -12.90
N GLU A 115 -26.69 14.66 -12.77
CA GLU A 115 -27.27 14.15 -11.52
C GLU A 115 -26.20 14.13 -10.42
N VAL A 116 -26.49 14.85 -9.33
CA VAL A 116 -25.67 14.92 -8.12
C VAL A 116 -26.28 13.96 -7.10
N PHE A 117 -25.48 12.99 -6.64
CA PHE A 117 -25.82 12.09 -5.53
C PHE A 117 -25.86 12.87 -4.19
N PRO A 118 -26.81 12.59 -3.27
CA PRO A 118 -26.92 13.30 -2.00
C PRO A 118 -25.96 12.71 -0.95
N GLY A 119 -25.07 13.55 -0.38
CA GLY A 119 -24.21 13.13 0.75
C GLY A 119 -23.03 14.02 1.14
N MET A 120 -22.81 15.18 0.50
CA MET A 120 -21.70 16.08 0.88
C MET A 120 -22.21 17.27 1.69
N GLU A 121 -22.08 17.21 3.01
CA GLU A 121 -22.36 18.33 3.89
C GLU A 121 -21.26 19.39 3.75
N THR A 122 -21.62 20.54 3.20
CA THR A 122 -20.81 21.76 3.16
C THR A 122 -20.89 22.48 4.50
N VAL A 123 -19.78 22.60 5.22
CA VAL A 123 -19.67 23.50 6.37
C VAL A 123 -18.90 24.75 5.94
N SER A 124 -19.62 25.83 5.70
CA SER A 124 -19.12 27.22 5.75
C SER A 124 -19.40 27.73 7.17
N SER A 125 -18.64 28.55 7.89
CA SER A 125 -17.93 29.78 7.53
C SER A 125 -17.29 30.34 8.81
N VAL A 126 -16.18 31.09 8.72
CA VAL A 126 -15.94 32.32 9.51
C VAL A 126 -15.05 33.27 8.68
N SER A 127 -15.53 34.49 8.45
CA SER A 127 -14.83 35.63 7.83
C SER A 127 -14.33 36.59 8.95
N PRO A 128 -13.36 37.51 8.69
CA PRO A 128 -13.80 38.84 8.26
C PRO A 128 -12.83 39.64 7.34
N LYS A 129 -13.47 40.60 6.64
CA LYS A 129 -12.99 41.90 6.12
C LYS A 129 -12.33 41.99 4.73
N ALA A 130 -13.21 42.29 3.79
CA ALA A 130 -13.16 43.18 2.63
C ALA A 130 -11.85 43.95 2.31
N HIS A 131 -11.35 43.72 1.10
CA HIS A 131 -10.92 44.78 0.19
C HIS A 131 -11.40 44.47 -1.23
N GLN A 132 -12.01 45.46 -1.85
CA GLN A 132 -12.50 45.45 -3.22
C GLN A 132 -11.33 45.45 -4.21
N SER A 133 -11.29 44.48 -5.11
CA SER A 133 -10.76 44.67 -6.46
C SER A 133 -11.44 43.69 -7.42
N SER A 134 -11.87 44.22 -8.55
CA SER A 134 -12.53 43.55 -9.65
C SER A 134 -11.68 42.41 -10.21
N SER A 135 -12.23 41.21 -10.31
CA SER A 135 -11.68 40.18 -11.20
C SER A 135 -12.78 39.27 -11.75
N ASP A 136 -12.74 39.10 -13.07
CA ASP A 136 -13.67 38.35 -13.90
C ASP A 136 -13.77 36.87 -13.49
N CYS A 137 -14.97 36.45 -13.13
CA CYS A 137 -15.32 35.06 -12.82
C CYS A 137 -15.54 34.22 -14.10
N SER A 138 -14.49 34.09 -14.94
CA SER A 138 -14.53 33.23 -16.14
C SER A 138 -13.40 32.19 -16.21
N ASN A 139 -12.55 32.07 -15.17
CA ASN A 139 -11.42 31.13 -15.16
C ASN A 139 -11.37 30.10 -14.01
N LEU A 140 -12.43 29.96 -13.20
CA LEU A 140 -12.42 29.03 -12.05
C LEU A 140 -12.69 27.55 -12.40
N ALA A 141 -12.79 27.19 -13.68
CA ALA A 141 -12.95 25.79 -14.12
C ALA A 141 -11.62 25.10 -14.49
N ARG A 142 -10.46 25.75 -14.33
CA ARG A 142 -9.13 25.15 -14.51
C ARG A 142 -8.23 25.45 -13.32
N SER A 143 -8.30 24.64 -12.26
CA SER A 143 -7.16 24.25 -11.39
C SER A 143 -7.57 23.69 -10.02
N SER A 144 -8.69 22.99 -9.87
CA SER A 144 -8.93 22.24 -8.63
C SER A 144 -8.15 20.92 -8.65
N SER A 145 -6.82 20.99 -8.77
CA SER A 145 -5.96 19.85 -8.41
C SER A 145 -6.06 19.68 -6.89
N PRO A 146 -6.29 18.47 -6.35
CA PRO A 146 -6.22 18.25 -4.91
C PRO A 146 -4.87 18.74 -4.39
N SER A 147 -4.88 19.82 -3.62
CA SER A 147 -3.65 20.41 -3.07
C SER A 147 -3.19 19.54 -1.91
N PHE A 148 -2.20 18.67 -2.15
CA PHE A 148 -1.49 18.01 -1.07
C PHE A 148 -0.64 19.07 -0.34
N PRO A 149 -0.73 19.17 1.00
CA PRO A 149 -0.19 20.30 1.76
C PRO A 149 1.33 20.52 1.62
N TYR A 150 2.06 19.55 1.08
CA TYR A 150 3.52 19.60 0.92
C TYR A 150 4.01 19.88 -0.49
N TYR A 151 3.12 19.81 -1.50
CA TYR A 151 3.51 19.97 -2.90
C TYR A 151 2.48 20.81 -3.64
N GLY A 152 2.41 22.10 -3.30
CA GLY A 152 1.84 23.09 -4.22
C GLY A 152 2.59 23.02 -5.56
N ASP A 153 1.85 22.94 -6.65
CA ASP A 153 2.36 22.81 -8.04
C ASP A 153 3.13 21.52 -8.39
N TRP A 154 3.00 20.43 -7.61
CA TRP A 154 3.76 19.18 -7.83
C TRP A 154 5.29 19.39 -7.84
N LYS A 155 5.79 20.44 -7.18
CA LYS A 155 7.22 20.74 -7.09
C LYS A 155 7.86 19.89 -6.00
N PHE A 156 8.38 18.71 -6.37
CA PHE A 156 9.04 17.76 -5.45
C PHE A 156 10.44 18.18 -5.00
N GLY A 157 10.61 19.44 -4.58
CA GLY A 157 11.84 19.93 -3.98
C GLY A 157 12.20 19.13 -2.73
N VAL A 158 13.50 18.92 -2.51
CA VAL A 158 14.00 18.35 -1.25
C VAL A 158 13.90 19.47 -0.20
N ASP A 159 12.74 19.61 0.42
CA ASP A 159 12.63 20.46 1.60
C ASP A 159 13.34 19.75 2.77
N THR A 160 14.55 20.21 3.05
CA THR A 160 15.43 19.64 4.08
C THR A 160 14.89 19.82 5.50
N SER A 161 13.87 20.65 5.68
CA SER A 161 13.24 20.94 6.99
C SER A 161 12.18 19.92 7.41
N LEU A 162 11.62 19.17 6.46
CA LEU A 162 10.49 18.29 6.74
C LEU A 162 10.94 17.00 7.44
N LYS A 163 10.41 16.77 8.64
CA LYS A 163 10.66 15.59 9.47
C LYS A 163 9.37 14.75 9.64
N PRO A 164 9.50 13.43 9.81
CA PRO A 164 10.73 12.65 9.60
C PRO A 164 11.12 12.52 8.12
N LYS A 165 12.42 12.34 7.86
CA LYS A 165 13.00 12.01 6.55
C LYS A 165 12.86 10.52 6.30
N ILE A 166 12.19 10.16 5.20
CA ILE A 166 11.86 8.77 4.87
C ILE A 166 12.55 8.38 3.57
N CYS A 167 13.24 7.24 3.57
CA CYS A 167 13.79 6.64 2.35
C CYS A 167 13.12 5.32 2.00
N ILE A 168 13.05 5.04 0.70
CA ILE A 168 12.71 3.72 0.16
C ILE A 168 13.95 3.14 -0.52
N THR A 169 14.22 1.87 -0.27
CA THR A 169 15.13 1.04 -1.06
C THR A 169 14.33 0.03 -1.88
N THR A 170 14.74 -0.20 -3.13
CA THR A 170 14.08 -1.19 -4.00
C THR A 170 15.09 -1.81 -4.96
N SER A 171 14.81 -3.04 -5.40
CA SER A 171 15.54 -3.71 -6.48
C SER A 171 14.60 -3.88 -7.66
N THR A 172 14.94 -3.33 -8.82
CA THR A 172 14.01 -3.33 -9.96
C THR A 172 14.71 -3.47 -11.31
N SER A 173 14.03 -4.19 -12.21
CA SER A 173 14.38 -4.29 -13.63
C SER A 173 13.32 -3.66 -14.55
N ALA A 174 12.34 -2.97 -13.96
CA ALA A 174 11.19 -2.42 -14.66
C ALA A 174 11.53 -1.18 -15.51
N GLY A 175 10.63 -0.80 -16.42
CA GLY A 175 10.73 0.43 -17.18
C GLY A 175 10.16 1.65 -16.45
N LEU A 176 10.27 2.82 -17.07
CA LEU A 176 9.77 4.09 -16.53
C LEU A 176 8.24 4.09 -16.35
N GLU A 177 7.53 3.34 -17.19
CA GLU A 177 6.08 3.17 -17.12
C GLU A 177 5.59 2.61 -15.78
N GLN A 178 6.43 1.83 -15.09
CA GLN A 178 6.14 1.30 -13.76
C GLN A 178 6.82 2.12 -12.66
N ILE A 179 8.10 2.51 -12.86
CA ILE A 179 8.90 3.16 -11.82
C ILE A 179 8.38 4.58 -11.52
N LEU A 180 7.99 5.37 -12.53
CA LEU A 180 7.59 6.77 -12.30
C LEU A 180 6.28 6.88 -11.50
N PRO A 181 5.18 6.20 -11.86
CA PRO A 181 3.96 6.22 -11.05
C PRO A 181 4.20 5.79 -9.60
N TRP A 182 4.93 4.69 -9.42
CA TRP A 182 5.29 4.17 -8.09
C TRP A 182 6.08 5.20 -7.29
N MET A 183 7.14 5.77 -7.84
CA MET A 183 8.03 6.68 -7.13
C MET A 183 7.36 8.00 -6.78
N PHE A 184 6.66 8.61 -7.74
CA PHE A 184 6.01 9.90 -7.51
C PHE A 184 4.81 9.80 -6.58
N TYR A 185 4.07 8.68 -6.61
CA TYR A 185 3.08 8.39 -5.58
C TYR A 185 3.70 8.44 -4.18
N HIS A 186 4.81 7.74 -3.97
CA HIS A 186 5.50 7.75 -2.67
C HIS A 186 6.11 9.11 -2.32
N LYS A 187 6.57 9.90 -3.30
CA LYS A 187 6.96 11.30 -3.07
C LYS A 187 5.79 12.12 -2.54
N VAL A 188 4.58 11.99 -3.10
CA VAL A 188 3.37 12.67 -2.59
C VAL A 188 3.08 12.28 -1.14
N LEU A 189 3.32 11.03 -0.74
CA LEU A 189 3.14 10.58 0.65
C LEU A 189 4.19 11.16 1.63
N GLY A 190 5.24 11.80 1.12
CA GLY A 190 6.30 12.43 1.91
C GLY A 190 7.62 11.66 1.94
N VAL A 191 7.85 10.70 1.03
CA VAL A 191 9.16 10.05 0.86
C VAL A 191 10.12 10.98 0.13
N SER A 192 11.26 11.28 0.76
CA SER A 192 12.22 12.24 0.21
C SER A 192 13.31 11.57 -0.63
N THR A 193 13.73 10.35 -0.25
CA THR A 193 14.93 9.70 -0.81
C THR A 193 14.64 8.29 -1.32
N PHE A 194 15.22 7.93 -2.46
CA PHE A 194 15.06 6.62 -3.09
C PHE A 194 16.43 6.02 -3.42
N PHE A 195 16.70 4.80 -2.95
CA PHE A 195 17.85 4.00 -3.32
C PHE A 195 17.37 2.91 -4.30
N LEU A 196 17.61 3.13 -5.60
CA LEU A 196 17.14 2.26 -6.66
C LEU A 196 18.29 1.35 -7.11
N PHE A 197 18.25 0.08 -6.73
CA PHE A 197 19.15 -0.94 -7.28
C PHE A 197 18.59 -1.41 -8.62
N VAL A 198 19.26 -1.04 -9.72
CA VAL A 198 18.73 -1.19 -11.08
C VAL A 198 19.43 -2.31 -11.84
N GLU A 199 18.62 -3.07 -12.58
CA GLU A 199 19.02 -4.11 -13.52
C GLU A 199 18.15 -4.04 -14.78
N GLY A 200 18.41 -4.86 -15.80
CA GLY A 200 17.55 -4.98 -16.99
C GLY A 200 17.18 -3.63 -17.62
N LYS A 201 15.88 -3.37 -17.82
CA LYS A 201 15.40 -2.12 -18.43
C LYS A 201 15.78 -0.90 -17.58
N ALA A 202 15.65 -1.00 -16.25
CA ALA A 202 15.95 0.09 -15.33
C ALA A 202 17.41 0.55 -15.40
N ALA A 203 18.34 -0.37 -15.71
CA ALA A 203 19.76 -0.09 -15.84
C ALA A 203 20.16 0.48 -17.22
N THR A 204 19.26 0.50 -18.20
CA THR A 204 19.60 1.04 -19.53
C THR A 204 19.93 2.54 -19.45
N PRO A 205 20.93 3.03 -20.20
CA PRO A 205 21.36 4.43 -20.11
C PRO A 205 20.26 5.47 -20.37
N THR A 206 19.24 5.11 -21.15
CA THR A 206 18.10 5.99 -21.43
C THR A 206 17.20 6.12 -20.20
N ILE A 207 16.92 5.02 -19.52
CA ILE A 207 16.03 4.98 -18.35
C ILE A 207 16.77 5.50 -17.11
N SER A 208 17.97 5.01 -16.85
CA SER A 208 18.71 5.35 -15.65
C SER A 208 19.04 6.85 -15.56
N LYS A 209 19.34 7.52 -16.68
CA LYS A 209 19.53 8.99 -16.72
C LYS A 209 18.29 9.77 -16.35
N VAL A 210 17.10 9.29 -16.73
CA VAL A 210 15.83 9.89 -16.30
C VAL A 210 15.71 9.77 -14.79
N LEU A 211 15.96 8.57 -14.25
CA LEU A 211 15.91 8.32 -12.80
C LEU A 211 16.92 9.18 -12.02
N GLU A 212 18.16 9.28 -12.49
CA GLU A 212 19.22 10.11 -11.90
C GLU A 212 18.90 11.62 -11.93
N SER A 213 18.06 12.07 -12.87
CA SER A 213 17.66 13.48 -12.95
C SER A 213 16.66 13.89 -11.87
N ILE A 214 16.04 12.93 -11.19
CA ILE A 214 14.98 13.17 -10.23
C ILE A 214 15.59 13.48 -8.85
N PRO A 215 15.26 14.62 -8.23
CA PRO A 215 15.77 14.98 -6.91
C PRO A 215 15.48 13.91 -5.85
N GLY A 216 16.50 13.60 -5.04
CA GLY A 216 16.42 12.59 -3.98
C GLY A 216 16.50 11.14 -4.47
N VAL A 217 16.74 10.89 -5.76
CA VAL A 217 16.92 9.54 -6.30
C VAL A 217 18.41 9.23 -6.45
N LYS A 218 18.84 8.11 -5.88
CA LYS A 218 20.17 7.54 -6.08
C LYS A 218 20.01 6.21 -6.80
N VAL A 219 20.57 6.13 -8.00
CA VAL A 219 20.58 4.90 -8.83
C VAL A 219 21.87 4.13 -8.53
N ILE A 220 21.73 2.83 -8.26
CA ILE A 220 22.83 1.92 -7.96
C ILE A 220 22.79 0.80 -8.99
N TYR A 221 23.80 0.75 -9.85
CA TYR A 221 23.92 -0.27 -10.88
C TYR A 221 24.51 -1.55 -10.30
N ARG A 222 24.04 -2.70 -10.79
CA ARG A 222 24.69 -3.99 -10.53
C ARG A 222 25.99 -4.11 -11.32
N THR A 223 27.06 -3.56 -10.76
CA THR A 223 28.42 -3.69 -11.31
C THR A 223 29.15 -4.86 -10.67
N LYS A 224 30.23 -5.32 -11.33
CA LYS A 224 31.12 -6.33 -10.76
C LYS A 224 31.70 -5.90 -9.40
N GLU A 225 32.04 -4.62 -9.25
CA GLU A 225 32.51 -4.06 -7.99
C GLU A 225 31.44 -4.16 -6.88
N LEU A 226 30.17 -3.89 -7.22
CA LEU A 226 29.06 -4.06 -6.28
C LEU A 226 28.94 -5.51 -5.84
N GLU A 227 29.00 -6.45 -6.78
CA GLU A 227 28.92 -7.88 -6.50
C GLU A 227 30.10 -8.36 -5.63
N GLU A 228 31.33 -7.91 -5.91
CA GLU A 228 32.52 -8.21 -5.11
C GLU A 228 32.41 -7.66 -3.68
N LYS A 229 31.82 -6.46 -3.53
CA LYS A 229 31.53 -5.89 -2.21
C LYS A 229 30.45 -6.69 -1.48
N GLN A 230 29.39 -7.08 -2.17
CA GLN A 230 28.31 -7.89 -1.61
C GLN A 230 28.78 -9.30 -1.25
N ALA A 231 29.72 -9.90 -2.00
CA ALA A 231 30.32 -11.20 -1.69
C ALA A 231 31.08 -11.20 -0.36
N LYS A 232 31.56 -10.04 0.09
CA LYS A 232 32.23 -9.85 1.39
C LYS A 232 31.26 -9.46 2.51
N SER A 233 29.95 -9.41 2.23
CA SER A 233 28.93 -9.06 3.22
C SER A 233 28.90 -10.05 4.38
N ARG A 234 28.63 -9.54 5.59
CA ARG A 234 28.34 -10.35 6.77
C ARG A 234 27.13 -11.26 6.56
N ILE A 235 26.16 -10.86 5.71
CA ILE A 235 24.92 -11.60 5.46
C ILE A 235 25.19 -13.06 5.07
N TRP A 236 26.28 -13.35 4.37
CA TRP A 236 26.64 -14.72 3.98
C TRP A 236 26.93 -15.65 5.17
N ASN A 237 27.23 -15.09 6.35
CA ASN A 237 27.46 -15.85 7.58
C ASN A 237 26.20 -15.95 8.46
N GLU A 238 25.07 -15.38 8.02
CA GLU A 238 23.86 -15.31 8.81
C GLU A 238 22.98 -16.56 8.61
N THR A 239 22.69 -17.26 9.71
CA THR A 239 21.94 -18.51 9.69
C THR A 239 20.49 -18.36 9.20
N TRP A 240 19.85 -17.21 9.45
CA TRP A 240 18.46 -16.94 9.04
C TRP A 240 18.26 -16.84 7.52
N LEU A 241 19.31 -16.58 6.75
CA LEU A 241 19.26 -16.54 5.28
C LEU A 241 19.89 -17.79 4.62
N SER A 242 20.62 -18.60 5.39
CA SER A 242 21.40 -19.75 4.92
C SER A 242 20.64 -20.72 4.01
N SER A 243 19.38 -21.04 4.35
CA SER A 243 18.57 -22.00 3.60
C SER A 243 18.19 -21.54 2.19
N PHE A 244 18.40 -20.26 1.88
CA PHE A 244 18.09 -19.64 0.60
C PHE A 244 19.33 -19.40 -0.26
N PHE A 245 20.54 -19.54 0.31
CA PHE A 245 21.77 -19.41 -0.44
C PHE A 245 21.85 -20.46 -1.55
N TYR A 246 22.41 -20.04 -2.68
CA TYR A 246 22.68 -20.90 -3.85
C TYR A 246 21.44 -21.56 -4.47
N LYS A 247 20.23 -21.11 -4.10
CA LYS A 247 18.99 -21.49 -4.76
C LYS A 247 18.63 -20.43 -5.81
N PRO A 248 18.16 -20.83 -7.00
CA PRO A 248 17.93 -19.91 -8.12
C PRO A 248 16.62 -19.12 -7.97
N CYS A 249 16.43 -18.16 -8.87
CA CYS A 249 15.14 -17.49 -9.12
C CYS A 249 14.60 -16.70 -7.91
N ASN A 250 13.47 -17.09 -7.32
CA ASN A 250 12.88 -16.33 -6.20
C ASN A 250 13.80 -16.30 -4.98
N TYR A 251 14.54 -17.38 -4.74
CA TYR A 251 15.48 -17.45 -3.64
C TYR A 251 16.68 -16.54 -3.86
N GLU A 252 17.23 -16.55 -5.07
CA GLU A 252 18.31 -15.64 -5.47
C GLU A 252 17.88 -14.18 -5.38
N LEU A 253 16.68 -13.85 -5.87
CA LEU A 253 16.11 -12.50 -5.74
C LEU A 253 15.97 -12.09 -4.28
N PHE A 254 15.50 -12.98 -3.41
CA PHE A 254 15.34 -12.71 -1.98
C PHE A 254 16.68 -12.42 -1.28
N VAL A 255 17.73 -13.19 -1.60
CA VAL A 255 19.09 -12.94 -1.10
C VAL A 255 19.63 -11.61 -1.64
N LYS A 256 19.46 -11.37 -2.93
CA LYS A 256 19.90 -10.13 -3.59
C LYS A 256 19.23 -8.88 -3.00
N GLN A 257 17.92 -8.92 -2.79
CA GLN A 257 17.19 -7.84 -2.11
C GLN A 257 17.72 -7.61 -0.70
N SER A 258 18.03 -8.67 0.04
CA SER A 258 18.62 -8.55 1.38
C SER A 258 19.99 -7.88 1.37
N LEU A 259 20.87 -8.23 0.43
CA LEU A 259 22.18 -7.58 0.25
C LEU A 259 22.04 -6.10 -0.14
N ASN A 260 21.10 -5.78 -1.03
CA ASN A 260 20.80 -4.41 -1.42
C ASN A 260 20.27 -3.59 -0.23
N MET A 261 19.40 -4.16 0.60
CA MET A 261 18.91 -3.54 1.83
C MET A 261 20.03 -3.25 2.83
N GLU A 262 21.00 -4.16 2.99
CA GLU A 262 22.16 -3.93 3.87
C GLU A 262 22.96 -2.70 3.45
N MET A 263 23.23 -2.58 2.15
CA MET A 263 23.91 -1.42 1.61
C MET A 263 23.07 -0.14 1.72
N ALA A 264 21.75 -0.26 1.54
CA ALA A 264 20.83 0.85 1.68
C ALA A 264 20.76 1.39 3.12
N ILE A 265 20.94 0.55 4.14
CA ILE A 265 21.04 0.99 5.54
C ILE A 265 22.24 1.93 5.72
N VAL A 266 23.40 1.59 5.14
CA VAL A 266 24.60 2.45 5.20
C VAL A 266 24.31 3.79 4.51
N MET A 267 23.76 3.75 3.29
CA MET A 267 23.41 4.98 2.55
C MET A 267 22.36 5.82 3.27
N ALA A 268 21.39 5.20 3.93
CA ALA A 268 20.36 5.89 4.71
C ALA A 268 20.95 6.57 5.94
N ARG A 269 21.89 5.92 6.63
CA ARG A 269 22.63 6.52 7.76
C ARG A 269 23.46 7.71 7.30
N ASP A 270 24.23 7.56 6.22
CA ASP A 270 25.07 8.64 5.67
C ASP A 270 24.23 9.85 5.22
N ALA A 271 23.01 9.61 4.71
CA ALA A 271 22.09 10.65 4.29
C ALA A 271 21.27 11.26 5.45
N GLY A 272 21.45 10.80 6.69
CA GLY A 272 20.72 11.28 7.86
C GLY A 272 19.21 11.04 7.77
N MET A 273 18.81 9.89 7.21
CA MET A 273 17.41 9.47 7.12
C MET A 273 16.91 9.00 8.49
N ASP A 274 15.64 9.24 8.79
CA ASP A 274 15.02 8.81 10.06
C ASP A 274 14.37 7.41 9.93
N TRP A 275 13.81 7.11 8.75
CA TRP A 275 13.13 5.85 8.46
C TRP A 275 13.52 5.25 7.10
N ILE A 276 13.62 3.93 7.02
CA ILE A 276 13.89 3.16 5.80
C ILE A 276 12.83 2.07 5.55
N LEU A 277 12.37 1.96 4.30
CA LEU A 277 11.44 0.92 3.82
C LEU A 277 12.05 0.17 2.64
N HIS A 278 11.78 -1.13 2.54
CA HIS A 278 11.92 -1.87 1.28
C HIS A 278 10.54 -2.04 0.65
N LEU A 279 10.39 -1.67 -0.62
CA LEU A 279 9.16 -1.83 -1.39
C LEU A 279 9.49 -2.31 -2.79
N ASP A 280 8.75 -3.29 -3.28
CA ASP A 280 8.81 -3.71 -4.68
C ASP A 280 8.07 -2.70 -5.56
N THR A 281 8.40 -2.64 -6.86
CA THR A 281 7.80 -1.65 -7.78
C THR A 281 6.35 -1.96 -8.16
N ASP A 282 5.78 -3.04 -7.63
CA ASP A 282 4.36 -3.40 -7.66
C ASP A 282 3.66 -3.19 -6.29
N GLU A 283 4.30 -2.49 -5.36
CA GLU A 283 3.78 -2.24 -4.01
C GLU A 283 3.61 -0.75 -3.70
N LEU A 284 2.43 -0.37 -3.19
CA LEU A 284 2.14 1.01 -2.77
C LEU A 284 1.77 1.07 -1.29
N ILE A 285 2.34 2.03 -0.55
CA ILE A 285 1.86 2.31 0.81
C ILE A 285 0.46 2.93 0.76
N TYR A 286 -0.46 2.41 1.55
CA TYR A 286 -1.80 2.95 1.77
C TYR A 286 -1.90 3.49 3.20
N PRO A 287 -1.69 4.80 3.43
CA PRO A 287 -1.65 5.39 4.77
C PRO A 287 -3.06 5.67 5.30
N ALA A 288 -3.98 4.69 5.22
CA ALA A 288 -5.30 4.82 5.83
C ALA A 288 -5.21 5.14 7.32
N GLY A 289 -6.16 5.94 7.79
CA GLY A 289 -6.19 6.46 9.16
C GLY A 289 -5.20 7.61 9.41
N ALA A 290 -4.24 7.86 8.52
CA ALA A 290 -3.31 8.98 8.66
C ALA A 290 -3.98 10.31 8.31
N ARG A 291 -3.68 11.35 9.10
CA ARG A 291 -4.05 12.73 8.74
C ARG A 291 -3.37 13.11 7.42
N GLU A 292 -4.10 13.86 6.60
CA GLU A 292 -3.62 14.38 5.31
C GLU A 292 -3.20 13.29 4.30
N TYR A 293 -3.60 12.03 4.50
CA TYR A 293 -3.17 10.90 3.66
C TYR A 293 -1.63 10.86 3.52
N SER A 294 -0.91 11.07 4.62
CA SER A 294 0.54 11.25 4.63
C SER A 294 1.25 10.14 5.40
N LEU A 295 2.17 9.43 4.74
CA LEU A 295 3.07 8.50 5.41
C LEU A 295 3.99 9.23 6.40
N ARG A 296 4.41 10.45 6.06
CA ARG A 296 5.24 11.25 6.95
C ARG A 296 4.53 11.60 8.24
N ARG A 297 3.26 12.01 8.17
CA ARG A 297 2.47 12.29 9.37
C ARG A 297 2.24 11.02 10.20
N LEU A 298 1.94 9.90 9.53
CA LEU A 298 1.79 8.61 10.20
C LEU A 298 3.05 8.22 10.98
N LEU A 299 4.25 8.37 10.40
CA LEU A 299 5.51 8.03 11.07
C LEU A 299 6.00 9.07 12.07
N LEU A 300 5.51 10.31 11.99
CA LEU A 300 5.77 11.34 12.99
C LEU A 300 5.07 11.02 14.32
N ASP A 301 3.87 10.45 14.25
CA ASP A 301 3.05 10.10 15.43
C ASP A 301 3.52 8.79 16.09
N VAL A 302 4.51 8.09 15.52
CA VAL A 302 5.07 6.84 16.08
C VAL A 302 5.99 7.14 17.28
N PRO A 303 5.76 6.52 18.45
CA PRO A 303 6.55 6.74 19.64
C PRO A 303 8.07 6.50 19.44
N PRO A 304 8.94 7.28 20.11
CA PRO A 304 10.40 7.15 19.96
C PRO A 304 10.97 5.76 20.31
N ASN A 305 10.32 5.03 21.22
CA ASN A 305 10.76 3.69 21.65
C ASN A 305 10.38 2.57 20.66
N VAL A 306 9.63 2.86 19.59
CA VAL A 306 9.27 1.90 18.55
C VAL A 306 10.35 1.88 17.48
N ASP A 307 10.92 0.72 17.23
CA ASP A 307 12.01 0.52 16.26
C ASP A 307 11.49 0.27 14.85
N MET A 308 10.35 -0.41 14.72
CA MET A 308 9.79 -0.85 13.45
C MET A 308 8.26 -0.79 13.45
N VAL A 309 7.68 -0.40 12.31
CA VAL A 309 6.24 -0.36 12.08
C VAL A 309 5.88 -1.31 10.94
N ILE A 310 4.92 -2.18 11.18
CA ILE A 310 4.44 -3.19 10.23
C ILE A 310 3.17 -2.67 9.54
N PHE A 311 3.18 -2.75 8.22
CA PHE A 311 2.04 -2.53 7.33
C PHE A 311 1.54 -3.89 6.83
N PRO A 312 0.39 -4.39 7.30
CA PRO A 312 -0.23 -5.58 6.73
C PRO A 312 -0.52 -5.39 5.24
N ASN A 313 -0.39 -6.45 4.43
CA ASN A 313 -0.58 -6.33 2.98
C ASN A 313 -2.00 -6.64 2.53
N TYR A 314 -2.50 -5.85 1.58
CA TYR A 314 -3.71 -6.14 0.82
C TYR A 314 -3.33 -6.52 -0.60
N GLU A 315 -3.83 -7.66 -1.08
CA GLU A 315 -3.50 -8.21 -2.38
C GLU A 315 -4.50 -7.74 -3.44
N SER A 316 -4.03 -7.29 -4.59
CA SER A 316 -4.87 -6.91 -5.72
C SER A 316 -5.80 -8.05 -6.13
N SER A 317 -7.07 -7.73 -6.30
CA SER A 317 -8.11 -8.67 -6.73
C SER A 317 -8.67 -8.17 -8.06
N VAL A 318 -8.06 -8.59 -9.16
CA VAL A 318 -8.39 -8.09 -10.51
C VAL A 318 -9.75 -8.59 -10.97
N GLU A 319 -10.52 -7.73 -11.63
CA GLU A 319 -11.87 -8.05 -12.10
C GLU A 319 -11.90 -8.39 -13.60
N ARG A 320 -10.80 -8.16 -14.31
CA ARG A 320 -10.62 -8.38 -15.74
C ARG A 320 -9.22 -8.93 -16.03
N ASP A 321 -9.03 -9.49 -17.21
CA ASP A 321 -7.78 -10.09 -17.68
C ASP A 321 -6.95 -9.18 -18.61
N ASP A 322 -7.53 -8.07 -19.07
CA ASP A 322 -6.96 -7.12 -20.03
C ASP A 322 -6.29 -5.89 -19.36
N VAL A 323 -5.93 -6.01 -18.08
CA VAL A 323 -5.32 -4.91 -17.30
C VAL A 323 -3.91 -4.58 -17.82
N ASN A 324 -3.67 -3.31 -18.14
CA ASN A 324 -2.39 -2.82 -18.64
C ASN A 324 -1.66 -1.93 -17.63
N ASP A 325 -2.38 -1.07 -16.92
CA ASP A 325 -1.88 -0.13 -15.92
C ASP A 325 -2.54 -0.40 -14.56
N PRO A 326 -2.00 -1.35 -13.75
CA PRO A 326 -2.63 -1.77 -12.50
C PRO A 326 -2.93 -0.64 -11.53
N PHE A 327 -2.05 0.37 -11.46
CA PHE A 327 -2.22 1.47 -10.51
C PHE A 327 -3.37 2.41 -10.88
N THR A 328 -3.81 2.42 -12.14
CA THR A 328 -4.95 3.24 -12.59
C THR A 328 -6.20 2.42 -12.93
N GLU A 329 -6.08 1.10 -13.06
CA GLU A 329 -7.18 0.22 -13.44
C GLU A 329 -7.68 -0.70 -12.31
N VAL A 330 -6.84 -1.01 -11.30
CA VAL A 330 -7.18 -1.95 -10.22
C VAL A 330 -7.48 -1.19 -8.94
N SER A 331 -8.72 -1.31 -8.46
CA SER A 331 -9.18 -0.71 -7.19
C SER A 331 -9.61 -1.72 -6.14
N MET A 332 -9.84 -2.98 -6.51
CA MET A 332 -10.32 -4.00 -5.57
C MET A 332 -9.15 -4.77 -4.97
N PHE A 333 -9.15 -4.93 -3.64
CA PHE A 333 -8.12 -5.63 -2.89
C PHE A 333 -8.73 -6.60 -1.88
N LYS A 334 -8.05 -7.72 -1.67
CA LYS A 334 -8.32 -8.66 -0.58
C LYS A 334 -7.54 -8.22 0.66
N LYS A 335 -8.25 -7.94 1.75
CA LYS A 335 -7.66 -7.44 3.00
C LYS A 335 -6.84 -8.50 3.70
N ASN A 336 -5.80 -8.06 4.40
CA ASN A 336 -5.05 -8.90 5.33
C ASN A 336 -5.98 -9.41 6.44
N TYR A 337 -5.79 -10.66 6.85
CA TYR A 337 -6.54 -11.27 7.96
C TYR A 337 -6.34 -10.54 9.29
N ASP A 338 -5.23 -9.82 9.47
CA ASP A 338 -5.03 -8.95 10.63
C ASP A 338 -6.06 -7.81 10.73
N HIS A 339 -6.60 -7.34 9.59
CA HIS A 339 -7.58 -6.23 9.55
C HIS A 339 -9.01 -6.76 9.35
N LEU A 340 -9.27 -8.01 9.73
CA LEU A 340 -10.55 -8.69 9.60
C LEU A 340 -10.99 -9.27 10.94
N PRO A 341 -12.30 -9.21 11.28
CA PRO A 341 -12.84 -9.99 12.38
C PRO A 341 -12.58 -11.48 12.16
N LYS A 342 -12.17 -12.20 13.23
CA LYS A 342 -11.83 -13.62 13.14
C LYS A 342 -12.95 -14.47 12.53
N ASP A 343 -14.20 -14.23 12.94
CA ASP A 343 -15.36 -14.97 12.45
C ASP A 343 -15.58 -14.75 10.94
N THR A 344 -15.34 -13.52 10.46
CA THR A 344 -15.42 -13.20 9.03
C THR A 344 -14.31 -13.90 8.26
N TYR A 345 -13.08 -13.85 8.75
CA TYR A 345 -11.92 -14.49 8.12
C TYR A 345 -12.12 -16.01 8.00
N PHE A 346 -12.41 -16.70 9.12
CA PHE A 346 -12.60 -18.15 9.09
C PHE A 346 -13.87 -18.56 8.36
N GLY A 347 -14.96 -17.81 8.52
CA GLY A 347 -16.24 -18.11 7.89
C GLY A 347 -16.21 -18.00 6.37
N MET A 348 -15.37 -17.12 5.82
CA MET A 348 -15.25 -16.88 4.36
C MET A 348 -13.95 -17.43 3.76
N TYR A 349 -13.14 -18.16 4.53
CA TYR A 349 -11.79 -18.57 4.12
C TYR A 349 -11.81 -19.36 2.80
N LYS A 350 -12.71 -20.34 2.69
CA LYS A 350 -12.82 -21.23 1.52
C LYS A 350 -13.15 -20.43 0.24
N GLU A 351 -14.10 -19.51 0.30
CA GLU A 351 -14.43 -18.66 -0.83
C GLU A 351 -13.34 -17.63 -1.15
N ALA A 352 -12.65 -17.11 -0.14
CA ALA A 352 -11.60 -16.12 -0.31
C ALA A 352 -10.31 -16.70 -0.92
N THR A 353 -10.00 -17.99 -0.68
CA THR A 353 -8.80 -18.64 -1.20
C THR A 353 -8.98 -19.21 -2.60
N ARG A 354 -10.20 -19.55 -3.03
CA ARG A 354 -10.47 -20.14 -4.36
C ARG A 354 -9.56 -21.34 -4.67
N ASN A 355 -9.41 -22.24 -3.71
CA ASN A 355 -8.52 -23.42 -3.77
C ASN A 355 -7.00 -23.11 -3.79
N ASN A 356 -6.60 -21.85 -3.65
CA ASN A 356 -5.21 -21.53 -3.37
C ASN A 356 -4.83 -22.08 -1.98
N PRO A 357 -3.67 -22.74 -1.83
CA PRO A 357 -3.27 -23.32 -0.54
C PRO A 357 -3.09 -22.27 0.56
N ASN A 358 -2.75 -21.04 0.17
CA ASN A 358 -2.60 -19.91 1.08
C ASN A 358 -3.79 -18.94 0.95
N TYR A 359 -3.98 -18.09 1.95
CA TYR A 359 -5.01 -17.04 1.88
C TYR A 359 -4.77 -16.05 0.73
N PHE A 360 -3.51 -15.66 0.52
CA PHE A 360 -3.05 -14.82 -0.59
C PHE A 360 -2.34 -15.65 -1.66
N LEU A 361 -2.34 -15.19 -2.91
CA LEU A 361 -1.55 -15.79 -3.98
C LEU A 361 -0.05 -15.70 -3.66
N THR A 362 0.38 -14.56 -3.10
CA THR A 362 1.77 -14.33 -2.71
C THR A 362 1.95 -14.39 -1.18
N TYR A 363 2.61 -13.39 -0.60
CA TYR A 363 2.91 -13.34 0.83
C TYR A 363 1.75 -12.72 1.61
N GLY A 364 1.62 -13.07 2.89
CA GLY A 364 0.62 -12.50 3.81
C GLY A 364 1.19 -11.79 5.01
N ASN A 365 2.52 -11.64 5.08
CA ASN A 365 3.22 -11.06 6.22
C ASN A 365 3.38 -9.53 6.12
N GLY A 366 2.87 -8.83 5.11
CA GLY A 366 3.02 -7.37 5.02
C GLY A 366 4.45 -6.89 4.79
N LYS A 367 4.65 -5.57 4.82
CA LYS A 367 5.95 -4.90 4.77
C LYS A 367 6.20 -4.13 6.06
N SER A 368 7.42 -3.65 6.25
CA SER A 368 7.75 -2.85 7.44
C SER A 368 8.72 -1.71 7.12
N VAL A 369 8.61 -0.67 7.94
CA VAL A 369 9.53 0.46 7.99
C VAL A 369 10.31 0.42 9.29
N ALA A 370 11.62 0.63 9.23
CA ALA A 370 12.46 0.65 10.42
C ALA A 370 13.13 2.00 10.63
N ARG A 371 13.33 2.39 11.89
CA ARG A 371 14.16 3.53 12.23
C ARG A 371 15.59 3.24 11.80
N VAL A 372 16.23 4.23 11.17
CA VAL A 372 17.65 4.13 10.85
C VAL A 372 18.43 4.32 12.15
N GLN A 373 19.08 3.26 12.61
CA GLN A 373 19.82 3.23 13.86
C GLN A 373 21.03 2.31 13.79
N ASP A 374 21.84 2.30 14.83
CA ASP A 374 22.98 1.40 14.92
C ASP A 374 22.54 -0.06 14.96
N HIS A 375 23.35 -0.91 14.32
CA HIS A 375 23.14 -2.35 14.24
C HIS A 375 21.84 -2.79 13.54
N LEU A 376 21.10 -1.88 12.89
CA LEU A 376 19.99 -2.22 11.99
C LEU A 376 20.50 -3.17 10.89
N ARG A 377 19.71 -4.20 10.60
CA ARG A 377 19.97 -5.18 9.54
C ARG A 377 18.69 -5.54 8.78
N PRO A 378 18.80 -6.04 7.55
CA PRO A 378 17.67 -6.67 6.88
C PRO A 378 17.29 -8.00 7.56
N ASN A 379 16.04 -8.42 7.38
CA ASN A 379 15.55 -9.74 7.77
C ASN A 379 14.65 -10.29 6.67
N GLY A 380 15.23 -10.36 5.46
CA GLY A 380 14.50 -10.57 4.21
C GLY A 380 13.84 -9.28 3.69
N ALA A 381 13.29 -9.35 2.49
CA ALA A 381 12.69 -8.21 1.78
C ALA A 381 11.48 -7.56 2.47
N HIS A 382 10.92 -8.20 3.51
CA HIS A 382 9.67 -7.77 4.15
C HIS A 382 9.84 -7.24 5.58
N ARG A 383 10.99 -7.51 6.20
CA ARG A 383 11.25 -7.22 7.62
C ARG A 383 12.66 -6.71 7.86
N TRP A 384 12.81 -6.04 8.99
CA TRP A 384 14.09 -5.59 9.52
C TRP A 384 14.36 -6.27 10.86
N HIS A 385 15.62 -6.21 11.30
CA HIS A 385 16.01 -6.67 12.62
C HIS A 385 17.18 -5.85 13.14
N ASN A 386 17.68 -6.15 14.34
CA ASN A 386 18.87 -5.52 14.89
C ASN A 386 19.83 -6.58 15.44
N TYR A 387 21.13 -6.40 15.23
CA TYR A 387 22.14 -7.38 15.69
C TYR A 387 22.31 -7.40 17.22
N MET A 388 21.94 -6.33 17.93
CA MET A 388 22.22 -6.14 19.37
C MET A 388 20.97 -6.22 20.25
N LYS A 389 19.77 -6.12 19.66
CA LYS A 389 18.51 -6.18 20.41
C LYS A 389 17.37 -6.75 19.58
N THR A 390 16.34 -7.26 20.24
CA THR A 390 15.04 -7.51 19.61
C THR A 390 14.37 -6.15 19.35
N PRO A 391 13.99 -5.82 18.10
CA PRO A 391 13.29 -4.57 17.81
C PRO A 391 11.95 -4.49 18.55
N ASN A 392 11.59 -3.31 19.03
CA ASN A 392 10.22 -3.03 19.47
C ASN A 392 9.33 -2.74 18.24
N GLU A 393 8.43 -3.66 17.92
CA GLU A 393 7.61 -3.63 16.71
C GLU A 393 6.16 -3.28 17.05
N ILE A 394 5.54 -2.41 16.25
CA ILE A 394 4.08 -2.20 16.27
C ILE A 394 3.48 -2.56 14.91
N LYS A 395 2.25 -3.03 14.91
CA LYS A 395 1.46 -3.28 13.70
C LYS A 395 0.39 -2.22 13.57
N LEU A 396 0.19 -1.68 12.36
CA LEU A 396 -0.87 -0.72 12.10
C LEU A 396 -2.20 -1.45 11.88
N GLU A 397 -3.28 -0.85 12.36
CA GLU A 397 -4.64 -1.42 12.29
C GLU A 397 -5.41 -1.01 11.02
N GLU A 398 -4.99 0.08 10.36
CA GLU A 398 -5.67 0.64 9.19
C GLU A 398 -4.76 0.76 7.98
N ALA A 399 -3.60 1.41 8.15
CA ALA A 399 -2.62 1.56 7.09
C ALA A 399 -2.05 0.21 6.65
N ALA A 400 -1.82 0.08 5.35
CA ALA A 400 -1.47 -1.18 4.71
C ALA A 400 -0.44 -0.96 3.60
N VAL A 401 0.13 -2.05 3.08
CA VAL A 401 0.79 -2.06 1.78
C VAL A 401 -0.13 -2.73 0.76
N LEU A 402 -0.38 -2.07 -0.37
CA LEU A 402 -1.15 -2.62 -1.47
C LEU A 402 -0.20 -3.34 -2.42
N HIS A 403 -0.37 -4.65 -2.59
CA HIS A 403 0.46 -5.48 -3.47
C HIS A 403 -0.29 -5.78 -4.76
N TYR A 404 0.18 -5.21 -5.88
CA TYR A 404 -0.39 -5.38 -7.21
C TYR A 404 0.19 -6.63 -7.92
N THR A 405 0.20 -7.76 -7.21
CA THR A 405 0.76 -9.00 -7.72
C THR A 405 -0.14 -9.67 -8.75
N TYR A 406 0.47 -10.17 -9.83
CA TYR A 406 -0.24 -10.81 -10.94
C TYR A 406 -1.40 -9.97 -11.48
N ALA A 407 -1.29 -8.64 -11.38
CA ALA A 407 -2.36 -7.74 -11.78
C ALA A 407 -2.50 -7.65 -13.30
N LYS A 408 -1.46 -8.02 -14.06
CA LYS A 408 -1.49 -8.14 -15.52
C LYS A 408 -1.38 -9.59 -15.95
N PHE A 409 -2.01 -9.94 -17.07
CA PHE A 409 -1.77 -11.24 -17.70
C PHE A 409 -0.29 -11.46 -18.07
N SER A 410 0.38 -10.40 -18.52
CA SER A 410 1.82 -10.40 -18.85
C SER A 410 2.74 -10.58 -17.63
N ASP A 411 2.23 -10.55 -16.40
CA ASP A 411 3.02 -10.87 -15.22
C ASP A 411 3.43 -12.36 -15.18
N LEU A 412 2.63 -13.26 -15.78
CA LEU A 412 2.96 -14.68 -15.88
C LEU A 412 4.25 -14.89 -16.70
N THR A 413 4.29 -14.34 -17.91
CA THR A 413 5.44 -14.46 -18.81
C THR A 413 6.63 -13.65 -18.31
N SER A 414 6.42 -12.42 -17.84
CA SER A 414 7.54 -11.57 -17.38
C SER A 414 8.22 -12.10 -16.11
N ARG A 415 7.53 -12.86 -15.26
CA ARG A 415 8.13 -13.55 -14.11
C ARG A 415 8.83 -14.84 -14.52
N ARG A 416 8.25 -15.61 -15.46
CA ARG A 416 8.89 -16.77 -16.08
C ARG A 416 10.25 -16.41 -16.67
N ASP A 417 10.31 -15.35 -17.47
CA ASP A 417 11.51 -14.97 -18.23
C ASP A 417 12.71 -14.56 -17.35
N ARG A 418 12.48 -14.34 -16.05
CA ARG A 418 13.54 -14.04 -15.06
C ARG A 418 14.16 -15.30 -14.46
N CYS A 419 13.65 -16.48 -14.79
CA CYS A 419 14.00 -17.71 -14.11
C CYS A 419 14.33 -18.83 -15.10
N GLY A 420 15.56 -19.35 -15.03
CA GLY A 420 16.03 -20.47 -15.87
C GLY A 420 15.68 -21.86 -15.32
N CYS A 421 14.64 -21.98 -14.50
CA CYS A 421 14.27 -23.25 -13.88
C CYS A 421 13.59 -24.19 -14.89
N LYS A 422 13.76 -25.50 -14.72
CA LYS A 422 13.01 -26.47 -15.52
C LYS A 422 11.55 -26.49 -15.06
N PRO A 423 10.56 -26.50 -15.97
CA PRO A 423 9.14 -26.43 -15.61
C PRO A 423 8.58 -27.80 -15.20
N THR A 424 9.24 -28.49 -14.27
CA THR A 424 8.78 -29.76 -13.68
C THR A 424 8.33 -29.53 -12.24
N LYS A 425 7.40 -30.35 -11.71
CA LYS A 425 6.88 -30.20 -10.35
C LYS A 425 7.97 -30.29 -9.27
N GLU A 426 9.03 -31.04 -9.56
CA GLU A 426 10.15 -31.28 -8.65
C GLU A 426 11.16 -30.13 -8.71
N ASP A 427 11.52 -29.66 -9.91
CA ASP A 427 12.53 -28.62 -10.09
C ASP A 427 12.03 -27.26 -9.59
N VAL A 428 10.77 -26.90 -9.86
CA VAL A 428 10.21 -25.60 -9.43
C VAL A 428 10.17 -25.43 -7.91
N LYS A 429 10.15 -26.53 -7.12
CA LYS A 429 10.24 -26.46 -5.65
C LYS A 429 11.58 -25.87 -5.18
N ARG A 430 12.65 -26.08 -5.96
CA ARG A 430 13.98 -25.50 -5.69
C ARG A 430 14.10 -24.04 -6.12
N CYS A 431 13.18 -23.56 -6.96
CA CYS A 431 13.23 -22.23 -7.57
C CYS A 431 12.21 -21.24 -6.96
N PHE A 432 11.09 -21.73 -6.43
CA PHE A 432 9.99 -20.92 -5.93
C PHE A 432 9.54 -21.33 -4.52
N MET A 433 9.31 -20.34 -3.67
CA MET A 433 8.85 -20.52 -2.29
C MET A 433 7.37 -20.90 -2.23
N LEU A 434 6.54 -20.27 -3.06
CA LEU A 434 5.09 -20.39 -3.01
C LEU A 434 4.56 -21.33 -4.08
N ASP A 435 3.52 -22.10 -3.75
CA ASP A 435 2.87 -23.02 -4.68
C ASP A 435 2.22 -22.31 -5.87
N PHE A 436 1.68 -21.11 -5.65
CA PHE A 436 1.12 -20.30 -6.72
C PHE A 436 2.20 -19.93 -7.75
N ASP A 437 3.35 -19.43 -7.31
CA ASP A 437 4.46 -19.06 -8.21
C ASP A 437 4.96 -20.27 -9.01
N ARG A 438 4.98 -21.48 -8.41
CA ARG A 438 5.32 -22.73 -9.09
C ARG A 438 4.34 -23.03 -10.22
N SER A 439 3.04 -22.99 -9.94
CA SER A 439 1.99 -23.24 -10.92
C SER A 439 1.99 -22.19 -12.03
N ALA A 440 2.14 -20.91 -11.66
CA ALA A 440 2.25 -19.78 -12.60
C ALA A 440 3.48 -19.93 -13.52
N PHE A 441 4.62 -20.38 -12.99
CA PHE A 441 5.81 -20.64 -13.80
C PHE A 441 5.60 -21.80 -14.77
N ILE A 442 5.02 -22.92 -14.32
CA ILE A 442 4.76 -24.08 -15.17
C ILE A 442 3.82 -23.72 -16.30
N ILE A 443 2.64 -23.14 -16.00
CA ILE A 443 1.67 -22.79 -17.04
C ILE A 443 2.26 -21.81 -18.07
N ALA A 444 3.01 -20.81 -17.61
CA ALA A 444 3.66 -19.86 -18.50
C ALA A 444 4.77 -20.49 -19.37
N SER A 445 5.35 -21.61 -18.93
CA SER A 445 6.46 -22.27 -19.63
C SER A 445 6.02 -23.37 -20.59
N THR A 446 4.87 -24.01 -20.33
CA THR A 446 4.48 -25.25 -21.03
C THR A 446 3.20 -25.14 -21.85
N ALA A 447 2.33 -24.19 -21.54
CA ALA A 447 1.00 -24.09 -22.15
C ALA A 447 0.96 -23.10 -23.32
N THR A 448 -0.08 -23.17 -24.15
CA THR A 448 -0.35 -22.14 -25.15
C THR A 448 -0.83 -20.84 -24.50
N GLU A 449 -0.89 -19.75 -25.26
CA GLU A 449 -1.37 -18.46 -24.74
C GLU A 449 -2.84 -18.54 -24.31
N GLU A 450 -3.68 -19.27 -25.04
CA GLU A 450 -5.10 -19.46 -24.72
C GLU A 450 -5.29 -20.28 -23.44
N GLU A 451 -4.52 -21.35 -23.29
CA GLU A 451 -4.52 -22.19 -22.08
C GLU A 451 -4.04 -21.39 -20.87
N MET A 452 -2.96 -20.61 -21.03
CA MET A 452 -2.44 -19.71 -20.00
C MET A 452 -3.47 -18.64 -19.62
N LEU A 453 -4.19 -18.07 -20.58
CA LEU A 453 -5.24 -17.08 -20.34
C LEU A 453 -6.42 -17.69 -19.60
N SER A 454 -6.84 -18.90 -19.97
CA SER A 454 -7.88 -19.63 -19.25
C SER A 454 -7.46 -19.88 -17.80
N TRP A 455 -6.22 -20.33 -17.59
CA TRP A 455 -5.67 -20.53 -16.25
C TRP A 455 -5.65 -19.23 -15.43
N TYR A 456 -5.23 -18.12 -16.04
CA TYR A 456 -5.21 -16.80 -15.39
C TYR A 456 -6.62 -16.34 -14.98
N ARG A 457 -7.62 -16.50 -15.84
CA ARG A 457 -9.02 -16.20 -15.53
C ARG A 457 -9.54 -17.02 -14.35
N GLU A 458 -9.20 -18.29 -14.32
CA GLU A 458 -9.63 -19.21 -13.27
C GLU A 458 -8.97 -18.93 -11.91
N HIS A 459 -7.68 -18.58 -11.89
CA HIS A 459 -6.89 -18.53 -10.65
C HIS A 459 -6.68 -17.12 -10.11
N VAL A 460 -6.72 -16.09 -10.97
CA VAL A 460 -6.40 -14.70 -10.59
C VAL A 460 -7.62 -13.78 -10.73
N VAL A 461 -8.37 -13.89 -11.83
CA VAL A 461 -9.47 -12.96 -12.13
C VAL A 461 -10.72 -13.28 -11.31
N TRP A 462 -11.29 -12.28 -10.65
CA TRP A 462 -12.54 -12.35 -9.87
C TRP A 462 -13.77 -12.16 -10.76
N GLY A 463 -13.99 -13.13 -11.65
CA GLY A 463 -15.09 -13.13 -12.63
C GLY A 463 -16.47 -13.45 -12.04
N ASP A 464 -16.54 -14.24 -10.97
CA ASP A 464 -17.80 -14.60 -10.30
C ASP A 464 -18.38 -13.39 -9.53
N LYS A 465 -19.50 -12.86 -10.04
CA LYS A 465 -20.17 -11.69 -9.46
C LYS A 465 -20.79 -11.97 -8.10
N GLU A 466 -21.31 -13.17 -7.86
CA GLU A 466 -21.98 -13.53 -6.61
C GLU A 466 -20.96 -13.66 -5.47
N VAL A 467 -19.89 -14.43 -5.71
CA VAL A 467 -18.78 -14.58 -4.74
C VAL A 467 -18.14 -13.24 -4.45
N LYS A 468 -17.82 -12.46 -5.48
CA LYS A 468 -17.25 -11.12 -5.33
C LYS A 468 -18.15 -10.21 -4.49
N THR A 469 -19.44 -10.15 -4.80
CA THR A 469 -20.41 -9.32 -4.04
C THR A 469 -20.53 -9.79 -2.60
N LYS A 470 -20.55 -11.11 -2.35
CA LYS A 470 -20.56 -11.69 -1.01
C LYS A 470 -19.33 -11.25 -0.21
N LEU A 471 -18.14 -11.38 -0.78
CA LEU A 471 -16.89 -11.02 -0.10
C LEU A 471 -16.73 -9.51 0.13
N LEU A 472 -17.22 -8.68 -0.80
CA LEU A 472 -17.30 -7.22 -0.62
C LEU A 472 -18.23 -6.85 0.54
N ARG A 473 -19.44 -7.43 0.60
CA ARG A 473 -20.41 -7.19 1.70
C ARG A 473 -19.86 -7.64 3.06
N LYS A 474 -19.00 -8.66 3.07
CA LYS A 474 -18.35 -9.17 4.29
C LYS A 474 -17.06 -8.41 4.63
N GLY A 475 -16.58 -7.51 3.77
CA GLY A 475 -15.37 -6.72 3.98
C GLY A 475 -14.06 -7.49 3.77
N ILE A 476 -14.10 -8.71 3.23
CA ILE A 476 -12.90 -9.46 2.83
C ILE A 476 -12.25 -8.78 1.62
N LEU A 477 -13.08 -8.45 0.63
CA LEU A 477 -12.70 -7.60 -0.49
C LEU A 477 -13.09 -6.16 -0.16
N THR A 478 -12.27 -5.20 -0.58
CA THR A 478 -12.54 -3.77 -0.42
C THR A 478 -12.11 -3.01 -1.66
N ARG A 479 -12.74 -1.85 -1.92
CA ARG A 479 -12.33 -0.94 -2.99
C ARG A 479 -11.52 0.22 -2.42
N ILE A 480 -10.36 0.47 -3.00
CA ILE A 480 -9.42 1.53 -2.61
C ILE A 480 -9.08 2.32 -3.88
N TYR A 481 -9.47 3.59 -3.92
CA TYR A 481 -9.30 4.47 -5.08
C TYR A 481 -8.22 5.53 -4.89
N SER A 482 -7.77 5.78 -3.65
CA SER A 482 -6.87 6.89 -3.35
C SER A 482 -5.56 6.87 -4.16
N PRO A 483 -4.84 5.72 -4.30
CA PRO A 483 -3.64 5.67 -5.15
C PRO A 483 -3.94 5.95 -6.62
N MET A 484 -5.05 5.42 -7.13
CA MET A 484 -5.50 5.61 -8.51
C MET A 484 -5.73 7.10 -8.80
N VAL A 485 -6.44 7.81 -7.93
CA VAL A 485 -6.69 9.26 -8.08
C VAL A 485 -5.40 10.06 -8.05
N VAL A 486 -4.49 9.76 -7.12
CA VAL A 486 -3.18 10.46 -7.01
C VAL A 486 -2.35 10.25 -8.27
N ILE A 487 -2.22 9.00 -8.71
CA ILE A 487 -1.38 8.65 -9.86
C ILE A 487 -1.97 9.21 -11.16
N GLN A 488 -3.30 9.18 -11.31
CA GLN A 488 -3.97 9.79 -12.45
C GLN A 488 -3.76 11.30 -12.48
N ALA A 489 -3.90 11.99 -11.34
CA ALA A 489 -3.63 13.43 -11.27
C ALA A 489 -2.17 13.79 -11.61
N LEU A 490 -1.20 12.97 -11.18
CA LEU A 490 0.22 13.14 -11.55
C LEU A 490 0.46 12.94 -13.05
N LYS A 491 -0.25 11.98 -13.66
CA LYS A 491 -0.19 11.69 -15.10
C LYS A 491 -0.78 12.84 -15.91
N GLU A 492 -1.98 13.29 -15.55
CA GLU A 492 -2.73 14.35 -16.24
C GLU A 492 -2.08 15.73 -16.10
N SER A 493 -1.40 15.99 -14.97
CA SER A 493 -0.61 17.21 -14.78
C SER A 493 0.72 17.21 -15.55
N GLY A 494 1.05 16.13 -16.25
CA GLY A 494 2.26 16.03 -17.08
C GLY A 494 3.55 15.89 -16.28
N VAL A 495 3.50 15.52 -14.99
CA VAL A 495 4.70 15.33 -14.16
C VAL A 495 5.64 14.29 -14.78
N PHE A 496 5.10 13.14 -15.21
CA PHE A 496 5.93 12.06 -15.76
C PHE A 496 6.57 12.45 -17.11
N SER A 497 5.81 13.07 -18.01
CA SER A 497 6.29 13.49 -19.33
C SER A 497 7.29 14.64 -19.23
N SER A 498 7.09 15.58 -18.30
CA SER A 498 8.02 16.66 -17.99
C SER A 498 9.39 16.12 -17.54
N VAL A 499 9.40 15.16 -16.61
CA VAL A 499 10.64 14.54 -16.13
C VAL A 499 11.40 13.85 -17.26
N VAL A 500 10.71 13.04 -18.07
CA VAL A 500 11.31 12.35 -19.23
C VAL A 500 11.87 13.36 -20.25
N SER A 501 11.15 14.44 -20.52
CA SER A 501 11.57 15.49 -21.46
C SER A 501 12.78 16.28 -20.95
N SER A 502 12.79 16.60 -19.65
CA SER A 502 13.89 17.33 -19.01
C SER A 502 15.20 16.55 -19.02
N ALA A 503 15.14 15.23 -18.78
CA ALA A 503 16.30 14.36 -18.88
C ALA A 503 16.81 14.26 -20.33
N SER A 504 15.90 14.15 -21.31
CA SER A 504 16.25 14.07 -22.73
C SER A 504 16.92 15.35 -23.26
N THR A 505 16.46 16.52 -22.82
CA THR A 505 17.07 17.81 -23.20
C THR A 505 18.42 18.04 -22.52
N ASN A 506 18.60 17.59 -21.28
CA ASN A 506 19.91 17.59 -20.63
C ASN A 506 20.90 16.66 -21.35
N LEU A 507 20.42 15.53 -21.88
CA LEU A 507 21.24 14.61 -22.68
C LEU A 507 21.68 15.25 -24.01
N SER A 508 20.77 15.93 -24.72
CA SER A 508 21.11 16.62 -25.96
C SER A 508 22.09 17.77 -25.73
N LYS A 509 21.91 18.57 -24.66
CA LYS A 509 22.86 19.62 -24.25
C LYS A 509 24.24 19.05 -23.90
N LYS A 510 24.32 17.96 -23.12
CA LYS A 510 25.61 17.31 -22.81
C LYS A 510 26.29 16.75 -24.06
N LYS A 511 25.53 16.15 -24.98
CA LYS A 511 26.05 15.64 -26.26
C LYS A 511 26.54 16.79 -27.16
N PHE A 512 25.82 17.91 -27.19
CA PHE A 512 26.22 19.12 -27.90
C PHE A 512 27.50 19.74 -27.32
N LEU A 513 27.60 19.90 -26.00
CA LEU A 513 28.82 20.40 -25.34
C LEU A 513 30.02 19.47 -25.58
N ALA A 514 29.81 18.15 -25.53
CA ALA A 514 30.85 17.18 -25.87
C ALA A 514 31.30 17.27 -27.34
N SER A 515 30.41 17.66 -28.26
CA SER A 515 30.75 17.88 -29.67
C SER A 515 31.51 19.18 -29.93
N ILE A 516 31.23 20.25 -29.16
CA ILE A 516 31.98 21.51 -29.22
C ILE A 516 33.41 21.33 -28.71
N ASN A 517 33.60 20.57 -27.63
CA ASN A 517 34.93 20.27 -27.11
C ASN A 517 35.78 19.42 -28.07
N LYS A 518 35.16 18.59 -28.92
CA LYS A 518 35.88 17.88 -30.00
C LYS A 518 36.29 18.81 -31.15
N ASN A 519 35.49 19.84 -31.46
CA ASN A 519 35.77 20.77 -32.55
C ASN A 519 36.80 21.86 -32.21
N ASN A 520 37.00 22.17 -30.92
CA ASN A 520 38.05 23.09 -30.48
C ASN A 520 39.46 22.46 -30.40
N SER A 521 39.58 21.14 -30.60
CA SER A 521 40.88 20.44 -30.62
C SER A 521 41.58 20.49 -31.99
N SER A 522 41.00 21.12 -33.02
CA SER A 522 41.52 21.11 -34.40
C SER A 522 41.89 22.50 -34.95
N ARG A 523 42.02 23.53 -34.12
CA ARG A 523 42.35 24.88 -34.62
C ARG A 523 43.33 25.65 -33.73
N SER A 524 44.62 25.40 -33.93
CA SER A 524 45.66 26.42 -33.81
C SER A 524 46.84 26.09 -34.72
N THR A 525 47.03 26.96 -35.69
CA THR A 525 48.03 26.97 -36.76
C THR A 525 49.43 27.37 -36.28
N ALA A 526 50.41 26.76 -36.95
CA ALA A 526 51.85 27.00 -37.04
C ALA A 526 52.44 28.34 -36.54
N SER A 527 53.54 28.23 -35.78
CA SER A 527 54.79 28.94 -36.08
C SER A 527 56.00 28.17 -35.52
N GLU A 528 56.95 27.90 -36.42
CA GLU A 528 58.36 27.48 -36.25
C GLU A 528 59.14 28.45 -35.31
N THR A 529 60.27 28.19 -34.62
CA THR A 529 61.27 27.09 -34.52
C THR A 529 62.22 27.38 -33.31
N LEU A 530 62.53 26.35 -32.50
CA LEU A 530 63.83 25.98 -31.81
C LEU A 530 64.55 26.96 -30.82
N PRO A 531 65.51 26.48 -29.97
CA PRO A 531 65.45 25.37 -28.99
C PRO A 531 66.11 25.71 -27.62
N SER A 532 65.80 24.99 -26.52
CA SER A 532 66.81 24.48 -25.56
C SER A 532 66.22 23.71 -24.36
N LYS A 533 66.63 22.43 -24.28
CA LYS A 533 66.98 21.61 -23.11
C LYS A 533 65.97 21.40 -21.97
N ASP A 534 65.32 20.25 -22.03
CA ASP A 534 65.27 19.15 -21.05
C ASP A 534 65.39 19.49 -19.54
N ASN A 535 64.32 19.21 -18.78
CA ASN A 535 64.32 18.01 -17.93
C ASN A 535 62.93 17.60 -17.41
N GLU A 536 62.77 16.28 -17.40
CA GLU A 536 61.63 15.39 -17.10
C GLU A 536 60.67 15.73 -15.95
N SER A 537 59.37 15.63 -16.25
CA SER A 537 58.42 14.80 -15.46
C SER A 537 57.27 14.35 -16.36
N GLN A 538 57.34 13.12 -16.89
CA GLN A 538 56.33 12.56 -17.79
C GLN A 538 55.19 11.90 -17.01
N SER A 539 54.02 12.55 -17.07
CA SER A 539 52.71 11.92 -17.00
C SER A 539 52.51 10.99 -18.20
N ILE A 540 52.24 9.71 -17.99
CA ILE A 540 51.82 8.81 -19.07
C ILE A 540 50.30 8.78 -19.15
N SER A 541 49.81 9.46 -20.19
CA SER A 541 48.50 9.27 -20.79
C SER A 541 48.45 7.92 -21.53
N ALA A 542 47.46 7.09 -21.24
CA ALA A 542 47.09 5.97 -22.10
C ALA A 542 45.66 6.19 -22.65
N ARG A 543 45.58 6.59 -23.92
CA ARG A 543 44.38 6.52 -24.77
C ARG A 543 44.48 5.27 -25.64
N HIS A 544 43.68 4.24 -25.34
CA HIS A 544 43.12 3.18 -26.22
C HIS A 544 42.62 2.07 -25.26
N LEU A 545 41.38 1.58 -25.22
CA LEU A 545 40.49 1.11 -26.27
C LEU A 545 39.02 1.40 -25.86
N LEU A 546 38.22 1.83 -26.83
CA LEU A 546 36.76 1.70 -26.79
C LEU A 546 36.42 0.23 -27.12
N GLU A 547 36.22 -0.59 -26.10
CA GLU A 547 35.47 -1.84 -26.26
C GLU A 547 34.04 -1.59 -25.78
N THR A 548 33.10 -1.95 -26.66
CA THR A 548 31.68 -1.94 -26.40
C THR A 548 31.41 -3.04 -25.40
N GLU A 549 31.25 -2.72 -24.12
CA GLU A 549 30.84 -3.69 -23.09
C GLU A 549 29.41 -4.17 -23.39
N LEU A 550 29.34 -5.29 -24.11
CA LEU A 550 28.14 -6.08 -24.28
C LEU A 550 27.73 -6.64 -22.91
N ALA A 551 26.45 -6.55 -22.60
CA ALA A 551 25.87 -7.14 -21.39
C ALA A 551 26.23 -8.64 -21.33
N ILE A 552 27.00 -9.01 -20.30
CA ILE A 552 27.42 -10.39 -20.08
C ILE A 552 26.26 -11.15 -19.42
N PRO A 553 25.78 -12.27 -19.99
CA PRO A 553 24.79 -13.13 -19.34
C PRO A 553 25.40 -13.79 -18.09
N PRO A 554 24.58 -14.16 -17.09
CA PRO A 554 25.07 -14.63 -15.79
C PRO A 554 25.96 -15.88 -15.95
N LEU A 555 27.15 -15.82 -15.36
CA LEU A 555 28.02 -16.99 -15.18
C LEU A 555 27.70 -17.64 -13.83
N SER A 556 27.68 -18.98 -13.83
CA SER A 556 27.53 -19.78 -12.62
C SER A 556 28.67 -19.50 -11.62
N PRO A 557 28.41 -19.51 -10.31
CA PRO A 557 29.43 -19.32 -9.29
C PRO A 557 30.49 -20.45 -9.31
N PRO A 558 31.72 -20.21 -8.79
CA PRO A 558 32.78 -21.20 -8.78
C PRO A 558 32.36 -22.45 -7.98
N GLY A 559 32.46 -23.62 -8.59
CA GLY A 559 32.18 -24.89 -7.92
C GLY A 559 33.27 -25.19 -6.88
N MET A 560 32.88 -25.65 -5.69
CA MET A 560 33.82 -26.32 -4.79
C MET A 560 34.16 -27.70 -5.39
N GLU A 561 35.44 -27.91 -5.69
CA GLU A 561 35.98 -29.24 -5.99
C GLU A 561 35.61 -30.22 -4.87
N HIS A 562 35.18 -31.42 -5.26
CA HIS A 562 34.78 -32.49 -4.38
C HIS A 562 35.92 -32.88 -3.41
N ALA A 563 35.80 -32.46 -2.15
CA ALA A 563 36.46 -33.15 -1.05
C ALA A 563 35.82 -34.55 -0.93
N ARG A 564 36.57 -35.57 -1.33
CA ARG A 564 36.24 -36.98 -1.15
C ARG A 564 35.97 -37.24 0.33
N PHE A 565 34.73 -37.60 0.67
CA PHE A 565 34.44 -38.25 1.94
C PHE A 565 34.91 -39.70 1.85
N ILE A 566 35.89 -40.03 2.68
CA ILE A 566 36.24 -41.40 3.03
C ILE A 566 35.15 -41.89 3.98
N THR A 567 34.45 -42.94 3.59
CA THR A 567 33.51 -43.70 4.42
C THR A 567 34.30 -44.75 5.21
N GLU A 568 34.16 -44.76 6.53
CA GLU A 568 34.37 -45.96 7.35
C GLU A 568 32.99 -46.52 7.73
N ASP A 569 32.81 -47.78 7.33
CA ASP A 569 31.79 -48.81 7.62
C ASP A 569 30.28 -48.52 7.51
#